data_AF-A0A651FME1-F1
#
_entry.id   AF-A0A651FME1-F1
#
_cell.length_a   1.000
_cell.length_b   1.000
_cell.length_c   1.000
_cell.angle_alpha   90.00
_cell.angle_beta   90.00
_cell.angle_gamma   90.00
#
_symmetry.space_group_name_H-M   'P 1'
#
loop_
_entity.id
_entity.type
_entity.pdbx_description
1 polymer ?
#
loop_
_entity_poly.entity_id
_entity_poly.type
_entity_poly.pdbx_seq_one_letter_code
_entity_poly.pdbx_strand_id
1 'polypeptide(L)'
;QEGRHIVLVRAFIHRTSSWGKMWMSPRFIEATEDAMREDIRRRQAEYEMRYADYEEDRAYFDQQNGSNPAWRHMSAISQIHMDDYYRHALGSGGWALGGTDGLHLPMEYNTAFGQVYGHGVSGEDDIEVMVVRQLYQMVFADDHVDHARLDSSQAVQAGHIARAWPRIPDAYKPAVLWLWDRLLLSQGERIRFKDSDEAFFTYLHYPLGMQSRHPHDVLASPWHAKGSGGVIFRNGFRGPEHDIIVQTLARQQGEGNNPRPNAGALSVWAYGHEWAARPHQSSPHREHESVVHLPGLEHNRDMRGQVQELRSDPFGGMVTMDLSLIYAGTRTRNDRHGRERPHALVDNLLQLRTEHIADIGLRGGRSVAVDYSGLSGAPALWVVVDDIAGGRNQAKRWHWNIPAKITDIDAPQLDIDGNAFQLQQGDALMRATLLHPQRVRLQAVLNHEQDIPGQREAATLHGIQARGRRGDEGRFIAVFTLGKEDPPSVQTLHDDDDGLRIQVGDQEIFIDGFDVRFLSPSQDEEES
;
A
#
# COMPACT_ATOMS: atom_id res chain seq x y z
N GLN A 1 -50.78 -48.77 -42.93
CA GLN A 1 -50.69 -47.39 -42.44
C GLN A 1 -49.22 -47.03 -42.39
N GLU A 2 -48.72 -46.54 -43.52
CA GLU A 2 -47.40 -45.92 -43.62
C GLU A 2 -47.38 -44.59 -42.85
N GLY A 3 -46.24 -44.30 -42.21
CA GLY A 3 -45.71 -42.94 -42.20
C GLY A 3 -46.07 -42.01 -41.02
N ARG A 4 -46.21 -42.50 -39.79
CA ARG A 4 -46.18 -41.62 -38.61
C ARG A 4 -45.17 -42.15 -37.58
N HIS A 5 -43.98 -41.55 -37.55
CA HIS A 5 -43.03 -41.71 -36.45
C HIS A 5 -43.46 -40.79 -35.30
N ILE A 6 -43.68 -41.37 -34.12
CA ILE A 6 -43.89 -40.57 -32.90
C ILE A 6 -42.50 -40.21 -32.39
N VAL A 7 -42.21 -38.91 -32.30
CA VAL A 7 -40.90 -38.42 -31.89
C VAL A 7 -41.05 -37.64 -30.58
N LEU A 8 -40.29 -38.03 -29.57
CA LEU A 8 -40.22 -37.28 -28.32
C LEU A 8 -39.17 -36.18 -28.47
N VAL A 9 -39.60 -34.92 -28.37
CA VAL A 9 -38.69 -33.77 -28.40
C VAL A 9 -38.28 -33.42 -26.98
N ARG A 10 -36.99 -33.63 -26.66
CA ARG A 10 -36.43 -33.25 -25.36
C ARG A 10 -35.77 -31.88 -25.45
N ALA A 11 -36.38 -30.88 -24.80
CA ALA A 11 -35.76 -29.59 -24.53
C ALA A 11 -35.53 -29.43 -23.02
N PHE A 12 -34.32 -29.06 -22.62
CA PHE A 12 -34.01 -28.73 -21.22
C PHE A 12 -34.12 -27.23 -21.04
N ILE A 13 -35.03 -26.79 -20.17
CA ILE A 13 -35.06 -25.42 -19.67
C ILE A 13 -34.43 -25.48 -18.27
N HIS A 14 -33.12 -25.30 -18.18
CA HIS A 14 -32.43 -25.21 -16.89
C HIS A 14 -32.53 -23.80 -16.31
N ARG A 15 -32.28 -23.67 -14.99
CA ARG A 15 -32.18 -22.40 -14.25
C ARG A 15 -31.31 -21.42 -15.05
N THR A 16 -31.86 -20.26 -15.38
CA THR A 16 -31.15 -19.17 -16.03
C THR A 16 -30.10 -18.63 -15.06
N SER A 17 -28.82 -18.79 -15.38
CA SER A 17 -27.85 -17.77 -14.97
C SER A 17 -28.13 -16.55 -15.83
N SER A 18 -28.08 -15.34 -15.25
CA SER A 18 -28.42 -14.07 -15.91
C SER A 18 -27.57 -13.73 -17.15
N TRP A 19 -26.58 -14.56 -17.49
CA TRP A 19 -25.64 -14.35 -18.59
C TRP A 19 -25.60 -15.52 -19.61
N GLY A 20 -26.38 -16.59 -19.42
CA GLY A 20 -26.35 -17.76 -20.28
C GLY A 20 -27.24 -17.61 -21.51
N LYS A 21 -26.67 -17.47 -22.72
CA LYS A 21 -27.41 -17.75 -23.97
C LYS A 21 -27.86 -19.21 -23.94
N MET A 22 -29.17 -19.47 -23.95
CA MET A 22 -29.72 -20.83 -24.05
C MET A 22 -29.52 -21.36 -25.47
N TRP A 23 -28.52 -22.23 -25.66
CA TRP A 23 -28.47 -23.09 -26.82
C TRP A 23 -29.42 -24.25 -26.60
N MET A 24 -30.66 -24.11 -27.08
CA MET A 24 -31.58 -25.25 -27.16
C MET A 24 -31.07 -26.17 -28.27
N SER A 25 -30.51 -27.32 -27.88
CA SER A 25 -30.22 -28.42 -28.80
C SER A 25 -31.29 -29.50 -28.60
N PRO A 26 -32.49 -29.36 -29.20
CA PRO A 26 -33.52 -30.38 -29.09
C PRO A 26 -32.96 -31.71 -29.62
N ARG A 27 -33.07 -32.76 -28.82
CA ARG A 27 -32.77 -34.13 -29.28
C ARG A 27 -34.08 -34.82 -29.59
N PHE A 28 -34.17 -35.30 -30.82
CA PHE A 28 -35.24 -36.19 -31.27
C PHE A 28 -34.80 -37.62 -30.94
N ILE A 29 -35.58 -38.29 -30.09
CA ILE A 29 -35.33 -39.68 -29.73
C ILE A 29 -36.57 -40.47 -30.15
N GLU A 30 -36.36 -41.55 -30.89
CA GLU A 30 -37.43 -42.49 -31.21
C GLU A 30 -37.85 -43.18 -29.90
N ALA A 31 -39.14 -43.11 -29.58
CA ALA A 31 -39.69 -43.62 -28.34
C ALA A 31 -40.97 -44.40 -28.64
N THR A 32 -41.19 -45.49 -27.90
CA THR A 32 -42.48 -46.18 -27.91
C THR A 32 -43.51 -45.37 -27.13
N GLU A 33 -44.79 -45.60 -27.40
CA GLU A 33 -45.88 -44.93 -26.69
C GLU A 33 -45.80 -45.17 -25.17
N ASP A 34 -45.45 -46.39 -24.74
CA ASP A 34 -45.26 -46.72 -23.33
C ASP A 34 -44.07 -45.97 -22.71
N ALA A 35 -42.95 -45.86 -23.43
CA ALA A 35 -41.79 -45.08 -22.96
C ALA A 35 -42.12 -43.58 -22.85
N MET A 36 -42.95 -43.04 -23.74
CA MET A 36 -43.43 -41.66 -23.65
C MET A 36 -44.37 -41.47 -22.45
N ARG A 37 -45.32 -42.39 -22.22
CA ARG A 37 -46.23 -42.34 -21.07
C ARG A 37 -45.48 -42.43 -19.74
N GLU A 38 -44.42 -43.24 -19.67
CA GLU A 38 -43.56 -43.32 -18.49
C GLU A 38 -42.73 -42.04 -18.30
N ASP A 39 -42.12 -41.48 -19.36
CA ASP A 39 -41.37 -40.22 -19.27
C ASP A 39 -42.26 -39.04 -18.84
N ILE A 40 -43.48 -38.95 -19.39
CA ILE A 40 -44.47 -37.95 -19.00
C ILE A 40 -44.83 -38.11 -17.52
N ARG A 41 -45.15 -39.33 -17.06
CA ARG A 41 -45.47 -39.59 -15.65
C ARG A 41 -44.32 -39.21 -14.72
N ARG A 42 -43.09 -39.61 -15.05
CA ARG A 42 -41.90 -39.24 -14.27
C ARG A 42 -41.71 -37.72 -14.20
N ARG A 43 -41.83 -37.01 -15.33
CA ARG A 43 -41.69 -35.54 -15.36
C ARG A 43 -42.80 -34.83 -14.62
N GLN A 44 -44.01 -35.37 -14.68
CA GLN A 44 -45.13 -34.83 -13.93
C GLN A 44 -44.88 -34.98 -12.42
N ALA A 45 -44.37 -36.14 -11.98
CA ALA A 45 -43.94 -36.33 -10.60
C ALA A 45 -42.77 -35.40 -10.20
N GLU A 46 -41.76 -35.21 -11.06
CA GLU A 46 -40.67 -34.25 -10.83
C GLU A 46 -41.18 -32.80 -10.75
N TYR A 47 -42.14 -32.43 -11.58
CA TYR A 47 -42.78 -31.12 -11.56
C TYR A 47 -43.58 -30.92 -10.26
N GLU A 48 -44.40 -31.89 -9.86
CA GLU A 48 -45.19 -31.85 -8.63
C GLU A 48 -44.30 -31.71 -7.40
N MET A 49 -43.18 -32.45 -7.34
CA MET A 49 -42.18 -32.31 -6.29
C MET A 49 -41.55 -30.91 -6.27
N ARG A 50 -41.09 -30.40 -7.42
CA ARG A 50 -40.52 -29.03 -7.50
C ARG A 50 -41.54 -27.93 -7.19
N TYR A 51 -42.80 -28.15 -7.55
CA TYR A 51 -43.88 -27.22 -7.25
C TYR A 51 -44.19 -27.21 -5.76
N ALA A 52 -44.17 -28.38 -5.10
CA ALA A 52 -44.27 -28.47 -3.64
C ALA A 52 -43.10 -27.75 -2.94
N ASP A 53 -41.84 -27.99 -3.38
CA ASP A 53 -40.67 -27.27 -2.87
C ASP A 53 -40.81 -25.75 -3.05
N TYR A 54 -41.31 -25.30 -4.22
CA TYR A 54 -41.57 -23.89 -4.49
C TYR A 54 -42.65 -23.28 -3.59
N GLU A 55 -43.77 -23.99 -3.36
CA GLU A 55 -44.83 -23.53 -2.46
C GLU A 55 -44.33 -23.44 -1.02
N GLU A 56 -43.46 -24.37 -0.58
CA GLU A 56 -42.78 -24.30 0.72
C GLU A 56 -41.82 -23.10 0.81
N ASP A 57 -40.94 -22.91 -0.19
CA ASP A 57 -40.04 -21.76 -0.30
C ASP A 57 -40.82 -20.43 -0.30
N ARG A 58 -41.96 -20.38 -1.01
CA ARG A 58 -42.84 -19.21 -1.08
C ARG A 58 -43.54 -18.94 0.24
N ALA A 59 -44.12 -19.96 0.87
CA ALA A 59 -44.74 -19.81 2.19
C ALA A 59 -43.73 -19.33 3.23
N TYR A 60 -42.50 -19.84 3.16
CA TYR A 60 -41.41 -19.38 4.02
C TYR A 60 -40.97 -17.94 3.69
N PHE A 61 -40.88 -17.57 2.41
CA PHE A 61 -40.61 -16.20 1.97
C PHE A 61 -41.67 -15.21 2.49
N ASP A 62 -42.95 -15.58 2.38
CA ASP A 62 -44.08 -14.77 2.87
C ASP A 62 -44.04 -14.64 4.41
N GLN A 63 -43.73 -15.72 5.14
CA GLN A 63 -43.52 -15.68 6.60
C GLN A 63 -42.38 -14.74 7.02
N GLN A 64 -41.38 -14.55 6.14
CA GLN A 64 -40.25 -13.64 6.37
C GLN A 64 -40.52 -12.21 5.86
N ASN A 65 -41.77 -11.86 5.56
CA ASN A 65 -42.19 -10.59 4.94
C ASN A 65 -41.48 -10.30 3.62
N GLY A 66 -41.41 -11.32 2.76
CA GLY A 66 -40.81 -11.19 1.44
C GLY A 66 -39.29 -11.15 1.45
N SER A 67 -38.66 -11.75 2.47
CA SER A 67 -37.21 -11.84 2.52
C SER A 67 -36.77 -13.29 2.46
N ASN A 68 -35.95 -13.60 1.47
CA ASN A 68 -35.33 -14.91 1.40
C ASN A 68 -34.23 -15.00 2.49
N PRO A 69 -34.30 -15.98 3.40
CA PRO A 69 -33.37 -16.08 4.52
C PRO A 69 -31.99 -16.59 4.13
N ALA A 70 -31.86 -17.33 3.02
CA ALA A 70 -30.54 -17.62 2.45
C ALA A 70 -29.86 -16.30 2.02
N TRP A 71 -30.60 -15.39 1.38
CA TRP A 71 -30.08 -14.07 1.04
C TRP A 71 -29.77 -13.22 2.28
N ARG A 72 -30.61 -13.24 3.33
CA ARG A 72 -30.28 -12.56 4.61
C ARG A 72 -29.00 -13.12 5.22
N HIS A 73 -28.86 -14.44 5.28
CA HIS A 73 -27.68 -15.09 5.82
C HIS A 73 -26.43 -14.76 5.03
N MET A 74 -26.50 -14.85 3.70
CA MET A 74 -25.40 -14.46 2.80
C MET A 74 -25.05 -12.98 2.92
N SER A 75 -26.04 -12.10 3.08
CA SER A 75 -25.82 -10.67 3.29
C SER A 75 -25.12 -10.41 4.62
N ALA A 76 -25.53 -11.08 5.69
CA ALA A 76 -24.89 -10.96 7.01
C ALA A 76 -23.43 -11.47 6.98
N ILE A 77 -23.21 -12.63 6.35
CA ILE A 77 -21.87 -13.18 6.12
C ILE A 77 -21.02 -12.21 5.30
N SER A 78 -21.56 -11.67 4.20
CA SER A 78 -20.85 -10.73 3.33
C SER A 78 -20.49 -9.45 4.08
N GLN A 79 -21.40 -8.94 4.92
CA GLN A 79 -21.12 -7.77 5.74
C GLN A 79 -19.96 -8.02 6.71
N ILE A 80 -19.96 -9.16 7.43
CA ILE A 80 -18.87 -9.52 8.35
C ILE A 80 -17.55 -9.65 7.59
N HIS A 81 -17.54 -10.38 6.46
CA HIS A 81 -16.32 -10.54 5.66
C HIS A 81 -15.79 -9.23 5.09
N MET A 82 -16.68 -8.33 4.65
CA MET A 82 -16.28 -7.03 4.11
C MET A 82 -15.80 -6.09 5.22
N ASP A 83 -16.44 -6.10 6.39
CA ASP A 83 -15.96 -5.37 7.58
C ASP A 83 -14.55 -5.84 7.98
N ASP A 84 -14.34 -7.16 8.10
CA ASP A 84 -13.03 -7.74 8.39
C ASP A 84 -12.01 -7.39 7.30
N TYR A 85 -12.39 -7.46 6.03
CA TYR A 85 -11.53 -7.08 4.92
C TYR A 85 -11.11 -5.61 5.01
N TYR A 86 -12.04 -4.70 5.24
CA TYR A 86 -11.72 -3.28 5.37
C TYR A 86 -10.83 -3.01 6.58
N ARG A 87 -11.13 -3.59 7.74
CA ARG A 87 -10.35 -3.38 8.95
C ARG A 87 -8.95 -3.95 8.88
N HIS A 88 -8.78 -5.11 8.25
CA HIS A 88 -7.53 -5.88 8.34
C HIS A 88 -6.69 -5.88 7.06
N ALA A 89 -7.30 -5.80 5.88
CA ALA A 89 -6.56 -5.76 4.62
C ALA A 89 -6.27 -4.33 4.15
N LEU A 90 -7.19 -3.39 4.40
CA LEU A 90 -7.01 -1.96 4.10
C LEU A 90 -6.54 -1.15 5.29
N GLY A 91 -7.15 -1.38 6.46
CA GLY A 91 -6.95 -0.52 7.62
C GLY A 91 -7.50 0.89 7.42
N SER A 92 -7.46 1.68 8.50
CA SER A 92 -7.80 3.09 8.43
C SER A 92 -6.74 3.91 7.67
N GLY A 93 -7.19 4.96 7.00
CA GLY A 93 -6.44 5.78 6.04
C GLY A 93 -6.32 5.15 4.65
N GLY A 94 -7.09 4.09 4.35
CA GLY A 94 -7.19 3.49 3.02
C GLY A 94 -5.90 2.87 2.49
N TRP A 95 -5.03 2.39 3.38
CA TRP A 95 -3.70 1.87 3.05
C TRP A 95 -3.67 0.34 2.90
N ALA A 96 -4.06 -0.15 1.72
CA ALA A 96 -4.03 -1.56 1.39
C ALA A 96 -2.62 -2.17 1.41
N LEU A 97 -2.33 -3.04 2.39
CA LEU A 97 -1.01 -3.67 2.53
C LEU A 97 -0.66 -4.60 1.35
N GLY A 98 -1.67 -5.25 0.77
CA GLY A 98 -1.52 -6.10 -0.42
C GLY A 98 -1.50 -5.36 -1.77
N GLY A 99 -1.45 -4.02 -1.75
CA GLY A 99 -1.62 -3.18 -2.94
C GLY A 99 -3.09 -2.94 -3.28
N THR A 100 -3.35 -2.20 -4.36
CA THR A 100 -4.72 -1.81 -4.76
C THR A 100 -5.37 -2.77 -5.77
N ASP A 101 -4.70 -3.88 -6.08
CA ASP A 101 -5.19 -4.88 -7.01
C ASP A 101 -6.45 -5.55 -6.43
N GLY A 102 -7.57 -5.44 -7.15
CA GLY A 102 -8.84 -6.06 -6.74
C GLY A 102 -9.73 -5.20 -5.84
N LEU A 103 -9.41 -3.93 -5.60
CA LEU A 103 -10.24 -3.05 -4.75
C LEU A 103 -11.57 -2.60 -5.37
N HIS A 104 -11.80 -2.87 -6.66
CA HIS A 104 -13.05 -2.51 -7.33
C HIS A 104 -14.29 -3.15 -6.68
N LEU A 105 -14.28 -4.46 -6.40
CA LEU A 105 -15.41 -5.15 -5.76
C LEU A 105 -15.69 -4.63 -4.35
N PRO A 106 -14.67 -4.46 -3.47
CA PRO A 106 -14.87 -3.77 -2.20
C PRO A 106 -15.49 -2.37 -2.37
N MET A 107 -14.96 -1.52 -3.26
CA MET A 107 -15.55 -0.19 -3.48
C MET A 107 -17.03 -0.24 -3.88
N GLU A 108 -17.36 -1.09 -4.85
CA GLU A 108 -18.75 -1.28 -5.31
C GLU A 108 -19.65 -1.76 -4.17
N TYR A 109 -19.17 -2.72 -3.37
CA TYR A 109 -19.89 -3.22 -2.21
C TYR A 109 -20.13 -2.12 -1.17
N ASN A 110 -19.11 -1.34 -0.79
CA ASN A 110 -19.27 -0.26 0.20
C ASN A 110 -20.24 0.82 -0.31
N THR A 111 -20.18 1.15 -1.60
CA THR A 111 -21.10 2.12 -2.22
C THR A 111 -22.54 1.60 -2.22
N ALA A 112 -22.78 0.37 -2.67
CA ALA A 112 -24.11 -0.22 -2.65
C ALA A 112 -24.65 -0.36 -1.22
N PHE A 113 -23.81 -0.83 -0.30
CA PHE A 113 -24.16 -0.96 1.12
C PHE A 113 -24.54 0.41 1.71
N GLY A 114 -23.74 1.45 1.50
CA GLY A 114 -24.02 2.79 1.98
C GLY A 114 -25.30 3.41 1.41
N GLN A 115 -25.67 3.09 0.17
CA GLN A 115 -26.94 3.52 -0.41
C GLN A 115 -28.15 2.83 0.25
N VAL A 116 -28.02 1.57 0.64
CA VAL A 116 -29.10 0.80 1.29
C VAL A 116 -29.23 1.15 2.77
N TYR A 117 -28.11 1.25 3.49
CA TYR A 117 -28.10 1.36 4.95
C TYR A 117 -27.78 2.76 5.48
N GLY A 118 -27.33 3.68 4.62
CA GLY A 118 -26.99 5.06 5.00
C GLY A 118 -25.63 5.23 5.68
N HIS A 119 -24.86 4.15 5.86
CA HIS A 119 -23.53 4.17 6.46
C HIS A 119 -22.57 3.22 5.74
N GLY A 120 -21.26 3.45 5.87
CA GLY A 120 -20.23 2.54 5.35
C GLY A 120 -20.21 1.21 6.11
N VAL A 121 -19.59 0.19 5.54
CA VAL A 121 -19.63 -1.17 6.10
C VAL A 121 -18.90 -1.26 7.46
N SER A 122 -17.74 -0.64 7.60
CA SER A 122 -16.88 -0.75 8.78
C SER A 122 -17.06 0.37 9.81
N GLY A 123 -17.61 1.50 9.39
CA GLY A 123 -17.74 2.73 10.17
C GLY A 123 -16.44 3.52 10.37
N GLU A 124 -15.34 3.10 9.74
CA GLU A 124 -14.02 3.72 9.87
C GLU A 124 -13.60 4.41 8.56
N ASP A 125 -12.62 5.32 8.64
CA ASP A 125 -12.02 5.96 7.45
C ASP A 125 -11.09 4.97 6.72
N ASP A 126 -11.64 3.98 6.01
CA ASP A 126 -10.86 2.95 5.30
C ASP A 126 -10.96 3.03 3.77
N ILE A 127 -11.79 2.22 3.12
CA ILE A 127 -11.98 2.20 1.67
C ILE A 127 -12.49 3.55 1.15
N GLU A 128 -13.24 4.28 1.98
CA GLU A 128 -13.82 5.60 1.67
C GLU A 128 -12.74 6.67 1.41
N VAL A 129 -11.59 6.53 2.06
CA VAL A 129 -10.46 7.46 1.92
C VAL A 129 -9.31 6.87 1.09
N MET A 130 -9.47 5.68 0.51
CA MET A 130 -8.42 5.07 -0.30
C MET A 130 -8.04 5.94 -1.51
N VAL A 131 -9.03 6.53 -2.19
CA VAL A 131 -8.77 7.45 -3.32
C VAL A 131 -8.06 8.71 -2.85
N VAL A 132 -8.42 9.22 -1.67
CA VAL A 132 -7.77 10.38 -1.05
C VAL A 132 -6.31 10.06 -0.75
N ARG A 133 -6.01 8.91 -0.13
CA ARG A 133 -4.64 8.44 0.09
C ARG A 133 -3.85 8.35 -1.22
N GLN A 134 -4.44 7.77 -2.26
CA GLN A 134 -3.77 7.65 -3.56
C GLN A 134 -3.45 9.02 -4.17
N LEU A 135 -4.31 10.02 -3.99
CA LEU A 135 -4.04 11.39 -4.42
C LEU A 135 -2.74 11.96 -3.82
N TYR A 136 -2.40 11.65 -2.57
CA TYR A 136 -1.10 12.04 -1.96
C TYR A 136 0.11 11.38 -2.62
N GLN A 137 -0.08 10.23 -3.26
CA GLN A 137 0.99 9.49 -3.93
C GLN A 137 1.10 9.86 -5.43
N MET A 138 0.10 10.49 -6.03
CA MET A 138 0.09 10.82 -7.45
C MET A 138 0.88 12.08 -7.79
N VAL A 139 1.49 12.11 -8.96
CA VAL A 139 2.21 13.26 -9.50
C VAL A 139 1.62 13.64 -10.85
N PHE A 140 1.30 14.91 -11.03
CA PHE A 140 0.56 15.38 -12.20
C PHE A 140 1.49 16.05 -13.20
N ALA A 141 1.87 15.32 -14.25
CA ALA A 141 2.54 15.90 -15.41
C ALA A 141 1.50 16.52 -16.36
N ASP A 142 1.99 17.27 -17.35
CA ASP A 142 1.12 17.93 -18.34
C ASP A 142 0.38 16.93 -19.24
N ASP A 143 1.01 15.78 -19.53
CA ASP A 143 0.54 14.78 -20.48
C ASP A 143 0.19 13.42 -19.84
N HIS A 144 0.57 13.19 -18.58
CA HIS A 144 0.28 11.94 -17.86
C HIS A 144 0.20 12.16 -16.34
N VAL A 145 -0.19 11.10 -15.63
CA VAL A 145 -0.14 11.06 -14.16
C VAL A 145 0.80 9.94 -13.75
N ASP A 146 1.81 10.29 -12.95
CA ASP A 146 2.75 9.34 -12.36
C ASP A 146 2.38 9.07 -10.88
N HIS A 147 3.08 8.15 -10.23
CA HIS A 147 2.77 7.72 -8.87
C HIS A 147 4.03 7.35 -8.10
N ALA A 148 4.19 7.95 -6.91
CA ALA A 148 5.21 7.63 -5.93
C ALA A 148 4.83 6.36 -5.16
N ARG A 149 5.59 5.30 -5.35
CA ARG A 149 5.25 3.95 -4.88
C ARG A 149 5.95 3.60 -3.57
N LEU A 150 5.18 3.17 -2.58
CA LEU A 150 5.70 2.48 -1.38
C LEU A 150 5.05 1.11 -1.16
N ASP A 151 3.82 0.87 -1.58
CA ASP A 151 3.04 -0.34 -1.26
C ASP A 151 2.18 -0.83 -2.44
N SER A 152 1.69 0.10 -3.28
CA SER A 152 0.89 -0.20 -4.47
C SER A 152 1.73 -0.18 -5.75
N SER A 153 1.50 -1.17 -6.61
CA SER A 153 1.96 -1.20 -8.00
C SER A 153 1.01 -0.49 -8.96
N GLN A 154 -0.24 -0.23 -8.55
CA GLN A 154 -1.27 0.36 -9.40
C GLN A 154 -1.60 1.78 -8.96
N ALA A 155 -1.59 2.68 -9.94
CA ALA A 155 -2.15 4.02 -9.79
C ALA A 155 -3.69 3.95 -9.74
N VAL A 156 -4.31 4.90 -9.03
CA VAL A 156 -5.76 5.06 -9.07
C VAL A 156 -6.23 5.43 -10.48
N GLN A 157 -7.38 4.89 -10.88
CA GLN A 157 -7.98 5.06 -12.21
C GLN A 157 -9.31 5.78 -12.04
N ALA A 158 -9.80 6.44 -13.09
CA ALA A 158 -11.09 7.15 -13.04
C ALA A 158 -12.23 6.21 -12.61
N GLY A 159 -12.23 4.95 -13.06
CA GLY A 159 -13.18 3.93 -12.61
C GLY A 159 -13.11 3.58 -11.12
N HIS A 160 -11.97 3.73 -10.45
CA HIS A 160 -11.89 3.59 -8.99
C HIS A 160 -12.59 4.77 -8.30
N ILE A 161 -12.37 5.99 -8.79
CA ILE A 161 -13.01 7.21 -8.27
C ILE A 161 -14.52 7.13 -8.47
N ALA A 162 -14.97 6.75 -9.67
CA ALA A 162 -16.39 6.62 -10.00
C ALA A 162 -17.13 5.67 -9.05
N ARG A 163 -16.52 4.52 -8.72
CA ARG A 163 -17.10 3.54 -7.80
C ARG A 163 -17.12 4.02 -6.36
N ALA A 164 -16.06 4.68 -5.91
CA ALA A 164 -15.93 5.16 -4.53
C ALA A 164 -16.68 6.48 -4.26
N TRP A 165 -16.97 7.27 -5.31
CA TRP A 165 -17.44 8.65 -5.20
C TRP A 165 -18.56 8.90 -4.19
N PRO A 166 -19.64 8.09 -4.12
CA PRO A 166 -20.73 8.33 -3.17
C PRO A 166 -20.31 8.23 -1.70
N ARG A 167 -19.19 7.56 -1.42
CA ARG A 167 -18.68 7.28 -0.07
C ARG A 167 -17.46 8.10 0.31
N ILE A 168 -16.85 8.83 -0.63
CA ILE A 168 -15.75 9.74 -0.30
C ILE A 168 -16.26 10.83 0.66
N PRO A 169 -15.56 11.13 1.76
CA PRO A 169 -15.97 12.21 2.65
C PRO A 169 -16.07 13.56 1.91
N ASP A 170 -17.13 14.33 2.19
CA ASP A 170 -17.43 15.56 1.46
C ASP A 170 -16.29 16.58 1.48
N ALA A 171 -15.51 16.62 2.57
CA ALA A 171 -14.35 17.48 2.70
C ALA A 171 -13.28 17.24 1.61
N TYR A 172 -13.16 16.01 1.09
CA TYR A 172 -12.16 15.64 0.09
C TYR A 172 -12.69 15.63 -1.35
N LYS A 173 -14.02 15.57 -1.54
CA LYS A 173 -14.64 15.49 -2.87
C LYS A 173 -14.15 16.56 -3.86
N PRO A 174 -13.96 17.84 -3.50
CA PRO A 174 -13.46 18.83 -4.46
C PRO A 174 -12.06 18.51 -5.00
N ALA A 175 -11.15 18.00 -4.16
CA ALA A 175 -9.81 17.58 -4.58
C ALA A 175 -9.82 16.27 -5.37
N VAL A 176 -10.69 15.33 -5.00
CA VAL A 176 -10.84 14.09 -5.75
C VAL A 176 -11.49 14.33 -7.12
N LEU A 177 -12.44 15.28 -7.22
CA LEU A 177 -13.00 15.68 -8.51
C LEU A 177 -11.94 16.30 -9.40
N TRP A 178 -11.07 17.15 -8.85
CA TRP A 178 -9.93 17.70 -9.58
C TRP A 178 -9.03 16.60 -10.16
N LEU A 179 -8.78 15.53 -9.39
CA LEU A 179 -8.08 14.35 -9.89
C LEU A 179 -8.88 13.62 -10.98
N TRP A 180 -10.18 13.40 -10.75
CA TRP A 180 -11.04 12.68 -11.68
C TRP A 180 -11.09 13.35 -13.04
N ASP A 181 -11.25 14.68 -13.07
CA ASP A 181 -11.26 15.49 -14.30
C ASP A 181 -9.95 15.30 -15.07
N ARG A 182 -8.81 15.35 -14.39
CA ARG A 182 -7.50 15.12 -15.03
C ARG A 182 -7.36 13.71 -15.57
N LEU A 183 -7.83 12.69 -14.87
CA LEU A 183 -7.76 11.30 -15.36
C LEU A 183 -8.68 11.03 -16.55
N LEU A 184 -9.82 11.71 -16.64
CA LEU A 184 -10.72 11.62 -17.81
C LEU A 184 -10.15 12.40 -19.01
N LEU A 185 -9.50 13.55 -18.76
CA LEU A 185 -8.95 14.42 -19.80
C LEU A 185 -7.56 14.01 -20.29
N SER A 186 -6.74 13.33 -19.48
CA SER A 186 -5.40 12.84 -19.88
C SER A 186 -5.44 11.83 -21.02
N GLN A 187 -6.63 11.34 -21.38
CA GLN A 187 -6.85 10.42 -22.49
C GLN A 187 -7.11 11.11 -23.84
N GLY A 188 -6.92 12.44 -23.89
CA GLY A 188 -7.08 13.29 -25.07
C GLY A 188 -8.44 13.98 -25.14
N GLU A 189 -8.79 14.53 -26.31
CA GLU A 189 -10.04 15.30 -26.52
C GLU A 189 -11.33 14.48 -26.31
N ARG A 190 -11.23 13.15 -26.26
CA ARG A 190 -12.36 12.26 -26.01
C ARG A 190 -12.11 11.47 -24.74
N ILE A 191 -13.05 11.58 -23.80
CA ILE A 191 -13.10 10.71 -22.63
C ILE A 191 -13.18 9.26 -23.13
N ARG A 192 -12.23 8.43 -22.71
CA ARG A 192 -12.33 6.97 -22.91
C ARG A 192 -12.59 6.33 -21.56
N PHE A 193 -13.30 5.22 -21.61
CA PHE A 193 -13.50 4.38 -20.45
C PHE A 193 -12.78 3.07 -20.73
N LYS A 194 -12.17 2.49 -19.69
CA LYS A 194 -11.49 1.20 -19.78
C LYS A 194 -12.47 0.09 -20.15
N ASP A 195 -13.68 0.17 -19.59
CA ASP A 195 -14.77 -0.80 -19.79
C ASP A 195 -16.15 -0.13 -19.63
N SER A 196 -17.22 -0.91 -19.87
CA SER A 196 -18.60 -0.46 -19.71
C SER A 196 -18.96 -0.09 -18.28
N ASP A 197 -18.32 -0.73 -17.30
CA ASP A 197 -18.65 -0.55 -15.89
C ASP A 197 -18.13 0.81 -15.41
N GLU A 198 -16.91 1.19 -15.81
CA GLU A 198 -16.38 2.53 -15.59
C GLU A 198 -17.26 3.61 -16.22
N ALA A 199 -17.73 3.42 -17.46
CA ALA A 199 -18.65 4.35 -18.11
C ALA A 199 -19.96 4.48 -17.33
N PHE A 200 -20.52 3.36 -16.87
CA PHE A 200 -21.76 3.31 -16.11
C PHE A 200 -21.63 4.03 -14.76
N PHE A 201 -20.61 3.69 -13.95
CA PHE A 201 -20.40 4.34 -12.67
C PHE A 201 -20.06 5.83 -12.82
N THR A 202 -19.33 6.21 -13.86
CA THR A 202 -19.07 7.62 -14.15
C THR A 202 -20.37 8.36 -14.46
N TYR A 203 -21.21 7.80 -15.34
CA TYR A 203 -22.52 8.39 -15.64
C TYR A 203 -23.40 8.54 -14.39
N LEU A 204 -23.40 7.56 -13.49
CA LEU A 204 -24.20 7.60 -12.28
C LEU A 204 -23.71 8.62 -11.23
N HIS A 205 -22.39 8.73 -11.05
CA HIS A 205 -21.82 9.39 -9.88
C HIS A 205 -21.09 10.70 -10.17
N TYR A 206 -20.80 11.03 -11.43
CA TYR A 206 -20.05 12.23 -11.75
C TYR A 206 -20.82 13.51 -11.34
N PRO A 207 -20.23 14.40 -10.52
CA PRO A 207 -20.95 15.48 -9.85
C PRO A 207 -21.04 16.75 -10.70
N LEU A 208 -21.95 16.81 -11.67
CA LEU A 208 -22.07 17.94 -12.63
C LEU A 208 -22.18 19.35 -12.02
N GLY A 209 -22.61 19.48 -10.77
CA GLY A 209 -22.76 20.77 -10.07
C GLY A 209 -21.64 21.11 -9.08
N MET A 210 -20.67 20.21 -8.86
CA MET A 210 -19.57 20.44 -7.92
C MET A 210 -18.40 21.10 -8.65
N GLN A 211 -17.76 22.08 -8.01
CA GLN A 211 -16.53 22.66 -8.51
C GLN A 211 -15.32 21.87 -8.00
N SER A 212 -14.47 21.42 -8.92
CA SER A 212 -13.16 20.87 -8.58
C SER A 212 -12.31 21.93 -7.87
N ARG A 213 -11.50 21.53 -6.89
CA ARG A 213 -10.53 22.42 -6.22
C ARG A 213 -9.15 21.78 -6.23
N HIS A 214 -8.12 22.60 -6.34
CA HIS A 214 -6.74 22.12 -6.31
C HIS A 214 -6.44 21.40 -4.98
N PRO A 215 -5.77 20.23 -4.97
CA PRO A 215 -5.60 19.43 -3.75
C PRO A 215 -4.89 20.16 -2.62
N HIS A 216 -3.93 21.04 -2.96
CA HIS A 216 -3.24 21.90 -1.99
C HIS A 216 -4.20 22.74 -1.13
N ASP A 217 -5.36 23.12 -1.65
CA ASP A 217 -6.30 24.01 -0.95
C ASP A 217 -7.34 23.26 -0.11
N VAL A 218 -7.26 21.93 -0.10
CA VAL A 218 -8.27 21.03 0.48
C VAL A 218 -7.63 20.01 1.43
N LEU A 219 -6.47 19.47 1.04
CA LEU A 219 -5.79 18.40 1.75
C LEU A 219 -4.82 18.93 2.80
N ALA A 220 -4.83 18.33 3.98
CA ALA A 220 -3.81 18.58 5.01
C ALA A 220 -2.51 17.84 4.66
N SER A 221 -1.34 18.34 5.06
CA SER A 221 -0.08 17.58 4.99
C SER A 221 0.41 17.36 6.43
N PRO A 222 0.80 16.14 6.83
CA PRO A 222 0.91 14.89 6.05
C PRO A 222 -0.41 14.08 5.99
N TRP A 223 -0.42 13.05 5.14
CA TRP A 223 -1.42 11.96 5.24
C TRP A 223 -0.95 10.90 6.23
N HIS A 224 -1.84 10.46 7.13
CA HIS A 224 -1.55 9.39 8.09
C HIS A 224 -2.62 8.30 8.06
N ALA A 225 -2.21 7.11 7.65
CA ALA A 225 -3.01 5.90 7.76
C ALA A 225 -2.79 5.25 9.13
N LYS A 226 -3.54 5.72 10.14
CA LYS A 226 -3.38 5.29 11.54
C LYS A 226 -3.47 3.78 11.74
N GLY A 227 -4.26 3.07 10.92
CA GLY A 227 -4.41 1.61 11.03
C GLY A 227 -3.17 0.88 10.54
N SER A 228 -2.66 1.23 9.36
CA SER A 228 -1.49 0.59 8.75
C SER A 228 -0.16 1.16 9.23
N GLY A 229 -0.16 2.35 9.83
CA GLY A 229 1.04 3.11 10.20
C GLY A 229 1.78 3.70 8.98
N GLY A 230 1.08 3.94 7.87
CA GLY A 230 1.63 4.63 6.70
C GLY A 230 1.58 6.14 6.87
N VAL A 231 2.66 6.85 6.54
CA VAL A 231 2.73 8.31 6.57
C VAL A 231 3.30 8.83 5.26
N ILE A 232 2.65 9.85 4.68
CA ILE A 232 3.10 10.54 3.47
C ILE A 232 3.29 12.02 3.77
N PHE A 233 4.53 12.47 3.74
CA PHE A 233 4.89 13.88 3.72
C PHE A 233 4.96 14.36 2.28
N ARG A 234 4.36 15.51 1.99
CA ARG A 234 4.36 16.10 0.65
C ARG A 234 4.42 17.62 0.73
N ASN A 235 5.24 18.23 -0.13
CA ASN A 235 5.45 19.68 -0.16
C ASN A 235 4.37 20.46 -0.95
N GLY A 236 3.66 19.83 -1.88
CA GLY A 236 2.68 20.50 -2.73
C GLY A 236 2.12 19.60 -3.83
N PHE A 237 1.33 20.16 -4.74
CA PHE A 237 0.72 19.46 -5.89
C PHE A 237 0.94 20.25 -7.18
N ARG A 238 2.17 20.71 -7.40
CA ARG A 238 2.59 21.62 -8.47
C ARG A 238 3.08 20.87 -9.71
N GLY A 239 3.17 19.54 -9.66
CA GLY A 239 3.60 18.70 -10.79
C GLY A 239 5.03 18.16 -10.64
N PRO A 240 5.51 17.38 -11.61
CA PRO A 240 6.68 16.53 -11.44
C PRO A 240 7.98 17.29 -11.15
N GLU A 241 8.13 18.50 -11.67
CA GLU A 241 9.30 19.36 -11.51
C GLU A 241 9.40 20.04 -10.12
N HIS A 242 8.38 19.90 -9.29
CA HIS A 242 8.26 20.64 -8.03
C HIS A 242 7.82 19.76 -6.86
N ASP A 243 7.07 18.70 -7.15
CA ASP A 243 6.51 17.83 -6.12
C ASP A 243 7.60 16.95 -5.52
N ILE A 244 7.61 16.90 -4.19
CA ILE A 244 8.51 16.09 -3.38
C ILE A 244 7.64 15.32 -2.40
N ILE A 245 7.78 13.99 -2.42
CA ILE A 245 6.97 13.06 -1.65
C ILE A 245 7.92 12.13 -0.90
N VAL A 246 7.80 12.12 0.43
CA VAL A 246 8.51 11.21 1.32
C VAL A 246 7.48 10.34 2.03
N GLN A 247 7.58 9.02 1.83
CA GLN A 247 6.62 8.05 2.36
C GLN A 247 7.33 7.04 3.24
N THR A 248 6.72 6.67 4.37
CA THR A 248 7.20 5.59 5.23
C THR A 248 6.05 4.74 5.77
N LEU A 249 6.35 3.50 6.16
CA LEU A 249 5.34 2.55 6.61
C LEU A 249 5.82 1.78 7.85
N ALA A 250 5.20 2.01 9.01
CA ALA A 250 5.46 1.22 10.22
C ALA A 250 4.90 -0.20 10.11
N ARG A 251 3.84 -0.40 9.31
CA ARG A 251 3.12 -1.67 9.14
C ARG A 251 2.51 -2.17 10.45
N GLN A 252 1.59 -1.40 11.01
CA GLN A 252 0.89 -1.67 12.27
C GLN A 252 -0.14 -2.81 12.20
N GLN A 253 -0.57 -3.15 10.99
CA GLN A 253 -1.46 -4.26 10.73
C GLN A 253 -0.71 -5.40 10.06
N GLY A 254 -1.17 -6.62 10.34
CA GLY A 254 -0.66 -7.81 9.68
C GLY A 254 -1.14 -7.79 8.24
N GLU A 255 -0.30 -8.25 7.34
CA GLU A 255 -0.69 -8.51 5.97
C GLU A 255 -1.07 -9.98 5.85
N GLY A 256 -2.12 -10.28 5.08
CA GLY A 256 -2.52 -11.66 4.79
C GLY A 256 -1.57 -12.33 3.82
N ASN A 257 -2.12 -12.89 2.75
CA ASN A 257 -1.34 -13.63 1.75
C ASN A 257 -0.20 -12.76 1.17
N ASN A 258 1.04 -13.24 1.34
CA ASN A 258 2.30 -12.64 0.87
C ASN A 258 2.78 -11.38 1.64
N PRO A 259 3.05 -11.52 2.95
CA PRO A 259 3.56 -10.43 3.78
C PRO A 259 4.88 -9.85 3.24
N ARG A 260 4.92 -8.54 3.00
CA ARG A 260 6.14 -7.85 2.58
C ARG A 260 6.99 -7.42 3.80
N PRO A 261 8.32 -7.60 3.78
CA PRO A 261 9.20 -7.19 4.89
C PRO A 261 9.54 -5.69 4.90
N ASN A 262 8.58 -4.83 4.57
CA ASN A 262 8.77 -3.39 4.36
C ASN A 262 8.41 -2.52 5.57
N ALA A 263 8.29 -3.11 6.77
CA ALA A 263 8.14 -2.33 7.99
C ALA A 263 9.38 -1.45 8.22
N GLY A 264 9.12 -0.15 8.38
CA GLY A 264 10.10 0.93 8.43
C GLY A 264 10.62 1.40 7.07
N ALA A 265 10.19 0.81 5.94
CA ALA A 265 10.70 1.19 4.62
C ALA A 265 10.37 2.65 4.27
N LEU A 266 11.30 3.29 3.54
CA LEU A 266 11.18 4.66 3.07
C LEU A 266 11.15 4.67 1.53
N SER A 267 10.25 5.45 0.95
CA SER A 267 10.21 5.78 -0.48
C SER A 267 10.25 7.29 -0.66
N VAL A 268 10.99 7.75 -1.66
CA VAL A 268 11.16 9.16 -1.98
C VAL A 268 10.95 9.35 -3.47
N TRP A 269 10.10 10.30 -3.83
CA TRP A 269 9.85 10.71 -5.21
C TRP A 269 10.00 12.23 -5.30
N ALA A 270 10.76 12.72 -6.28
CA ALA A 270 10.96 14.15 -6.52
C ALA A 270 11.52 14.42 -7.91
N TYR A 271 11.21 15.59 -8.49
CA TYR A 271 11.76 16.04 -9.78
C TYR A 271 11.60 15.01 -10.90
N GLY A 272 10.44 14.39 -11.02
CA GLY A 272 10.17 13.38 -12.04
C GLY A 272 10.81 12.01 -11.78
N HIS A 273 11.40 11.79 -10.61
CA HIS A 273 12.25 10.64 -10.34
C HIS A 273 11.97 9.98 -8.98
N GLU A 274 12.06 8.65 -8.94
CA GLU A 274 12.19 7.90 -7.68
C GLU A 274 13.64 8.00 -7.18
N TRP A 275 13.82 8.24 -5.87
CA TRP A 275 15.14 8.40 -5.23
C TRP A 275 15.45 7.31 -4.20
N ALA A 276 14.40 6.79 -3.56
CA ALA A 276 14.43 5.56 -2.78
C ALA A 276 13.38 4.62 -3.38
N ALA A 277 13.82 3.72 -4.26
CA ALA A 277 12.92 2.85 -5.00
C ALA A 277 12.72 1.51 -4.30
N ARG A 278 11.59 0.89 -4.62
CA ARG A 278 11.30 -0.50 -4.26
C ARG A 278 11.55 -1.42 -5.45
N PRO A 279 11.99 -2.66 -5.22
CA PRO A 279 12.02 -3.68 -6.26
C PRO A 279 10.61 -4.11 -6.65
N HIS A 280 10.40 -4.36 -7.94
CA HIS A 280 9.21 -5.02 -8.48
C HIS A 280 9.33 -6.55 -8.42
N GLN A 281 9.81 -7.10 -7.30
CA GLN A 281 10.01 -8.54 -7.15
C GLN A 281 8.79 -9.22 -6.50
N SER A 282 8.47 -10.44 -6.94
CA SER A 282 7.38 -11.24 -6.37
C SER A 282 7.65 -11.74 -4.95
N SER A 283 8.94 -11.82 -4.58
CA SER A 283 9.43 -12.31 -3.29
C SER A 283 10.29 -11.24 -2.63
N PRO A 284 9.71 -10.18 -2.04
CA PRO A 284 10.50 -9.11 -1.46
C PRO A 284 11.26 -9.60 -0.22
N HIS A 285 12.49 -9.12 -0.07
CA HIS A 285 13.34 -9.34 1.09
C HIS A 285 13.66 -8.03 1.80
N ARG A 286 13.98 -8.09 3.09
CA ARG A 286 14.21 -6.88 3.89
C ARG A 286 15.42 -6.09 3.38
N GLU A 287 16.46 -6.79 2.97
CA GLU A 287 17.66 -6.22 2.35
C GLU A 287 17.39 -5.47 1.04
N HIS A 288 16.21 -5.66 0.45
CA HIS A 288 15.75 -4.95 -0.75
C HIS A 288 14.85 -3.74 -0.43
N GLU A 289 14.75 -3.34 0.84
CA GLU A 289 14.06 -2.13 1.27
C GLU A 289 15.07 -1.13 1.83
N SER A 290 14.76 0.17 1.82
CA SER A 290 15.64 1.22 2.37
C SER A 290 15.57 1.22 3.90
N VAL A 291 16.11 0.17 4.54
CA VAL A 291 16.01 -0.14 5.98
C VAL A 291 17.34 -0.60 6.57
N VAL A 292 17.39 -0.77 7.90
CA VAL A 292 18.47 -1.55 8.53
C VAL A 292 18.20 -3.05 8.41
N HIS A 293 19.19 -3.77 7.92
CA HIS A 293 19.20 -5.22 7.72
C HIS A 293 20.30 -5.88 8.56
N LEU A 294 19.99 -7.03 9.16
CA LEU A 294 20.90 -7.82 10.01
C LEU A 294 21.26 -9.12 9.31
N PRO A 295 22.38 -9.20 8.54
CA PRO A 295 22.73 -10.40 7.80
C PRO A 295 22.83 -11.64 8.67
N GLY A 296 22.26 -12.75 8.20
CA GLY A 296 22.25 -14.03 8.91
C GLY A 296 21.17 -14.15 9.98
N LEU A 297 20.43 -13.07 10.28
CA LEU A 297 19.24 -13.12 11.12
C LEU A 297 17.99 -13.19 10.22
N GLU A 298 17.12 -14.16 10.47
CA GLU A 298 15.81 -14.21 9.84
C GLU A 298 14.95 -13.08 10.43
N HIS A 299 14.52 -12.15 9.58
CA HIS A 299 13.64 -11.07 9.99
C HIS A 299 12.20 -11.53 9.90
N ASN A 300 11.39 -11.15 10.89
CA ASN A 300 10.00 -11.58 10.91
C ASN A 300 9.18 -10.81 9.87
N ARG A 301 8.96 -11.44 8.72
CA ARG A 301 8.22 -10.83 7.59
C ARG A 301 6.77 -10.52 7.93
N ASP A 302 6.19 -11.21 8.90
CA ASP A 302 4.80 -11.01 9.36
C ASP A 302 4.65 -9.99 10.48
N MET A 303 5.77 -9.52 11.05
CA MET A 303 5.71 -8.65 12.21
C MET A 303 5.39 -7.21 11.86
N ARG A 304 4.82 -6.56 12.88
CA ARG A 304 4.27 -5.22 12.81
C ARG A 304 5.21 -4.26 13.50
N GLY A 305 5.39 -3.07 12.93
CA GLY A 305 5.90 -1.92 13.65
C GLY A 305 4.77 -1.13 14.30
N GLN A 306 5.11 -0.07 15.02
CA GLN A 306 4.15 0.84 15.63
C GLN A 306 4.60 2.29 15.48
N VAL A 307 3.71 3.17 15.00
CA VAL A 307 3.92 4.62 15.06
C VAL A 307 3.78 5.03 16.52
N GLN A 308 4.85 5.54 17.09
CA GLN A 308 4.91 6.04 18.48
C GLN A 308 4.53 7.52 18.53
N GLU A 309 5.02 8.30 17.57
CA GLU A 309 4.80 9.73 17.50
C GLU A 309 4.67 10.18 16.05
N LEU A 310 3.77 11.13 15.80
CA LEU A 310 3.65 11.87 14.55
C LEU A 310 3.46 13.35 14.91
N ARG A 311 4.36 14.20 14.43
CA ARG A 311 4.27 15.66 14.50
C ARG A 311 4.31 16.23 13.10
N SER A 312 3.63 17.34 12.88
CA SER A 312 3.65 18.03 11.61
C SER A 312 3.36 19.51 11.76
N ASP A 313 3.88 20.28 10.81
CA ASP A 313 3.63 21.70 10.63
C ASP A 313 3.45 21.96 9.11
N PRO A 314 3.20 23.21 8.68
CA PRO A 314 3.00 23.52 7.26
C PRO A 314 4.19 23.22 6.34
N PHE A 315 5.40 23.10 6.89
CA PHE A 315 6.64 22.88 6.14
C PHE A 315 7.14 21.45 6.26
N GLY A 316 6.60 20.63 7.15
CA GLY A 316 7.07 19.26 7.28
C GLY A 316 6.53 18.52 8.48
N GLY A 317 7.37 17.67 9.05
CA GLY A 317 7.02 16.89 10.23
C GLY A 317 7.98 15.76 10.55
N MET A 318 7.60 14.94 11.52
CA MET A 318 8.38 13.81 12.00
C MET A 318 7.45 12.65 12.33
N VAL A 319 7.86 11.43 11.98
CA VAL A 319 7.25 10.20 12.46
C VAL A 319 8.31 9.31 13.12
N THR A 320 8.00 8.81 14.32
CA THR A 320 8.83 7.85 15.07
C THR A 320 8.12 6.50 15.11
N MET A 321 8.86 5.43 14.87
CA MET A 321 8.36 4.07 14.77
C MET A 321 9.15 3.12 15.67
N ASP A 322 8.44 2.29 16.43
CA ASP A 322 8.99 1.09 17.06
C ASP A 322 8.93 -0.07 16.07
N LEU A 323 10.08 -0.66 15.79
CA LEU A 323 10.28 -1.79 14.87
C LEU A 323 10.83 -3.01 15.62
N SER A 324 10.75 -3.05 16.95
CA SER A 324 11.38 -4.09 17.78
C SER A 324 10.88 -5.50 17.44
N LEU A 325 9.60 -5.67 17.11
CA LEU A 325 9.04 -6.97 16.73
C LEU A 325 9.62 -7.51 15.41
N ILE A 326 10.08 -6.62 14.52
CA ILE A 326 10.70 -7.02 13.24
C ILE A 326 12.04 -7.72 13.49
N TYR A 327 12.76 -7.29 14.52
CA TYR A 327 14.08 -7.81 14.91
C TYR A 327 14.02 -8.83 16.06
N ALA A 328 12.83 -9.15 16.56
CA ALA A 328 12.68 -10.15 17.60
C ALA A 328 13.00 -11.55 17.06
N GLY A 329 13.40 -12.48 17.93
CA GLY A 329 13.53 -13.88 17.54
C GLY A 329 12.17 -14.55 17.50
N THR A 330 12.12 -15.72 16.87
CA THR A 330 10.93 -16.58 16.87
C THR A 330 11.26 -17.88 17.60
N ARG A 331 10.41 -18.27 18.54
CA ARG A 331 10.52 -19.59 19.18
C ARG A 331 10.32 -20.68 18.13
N THR A 332 10.97 -21.81 18.33
CA THR A 332 10.92 -22.92 17.39
C THR A 332 10.14 -24.12 17.95
N ARG A 333 9.60 -24.93 17.04
CA ARG A 333 8.96 -26.21 17.32
C ARG A 333 9.46 -27.26 16.35
N ASN A 334 9.44 -28.52 16.77
CA ASN A 334 9.67 -29.64 15.87
C ASN A 334 8.40 -29.93 15.05
N ASP A 335 8.53 -30.01 13.73
CA ASP A 335 7.46 -30.49 12.86
C ASP A 335 7.27 -32.01 12.99
N ARG A 336 6.26 -32.57 12.28
CA ARG A 336 5.96 -34.01 12.30
C ARG A 336 7.11 -34.91 11.83
N HIS A 337 8.16 -34.33 11.25
CA HIS A 337 9.36 -35.01 10.78
C HIS A 337 10.57 -34.73 11.68
N GLY A 338 10.38 -34.10 12.85
CA GLY A 338 11.45 -33.74 13.77
C GLY A 338 12.30 -32.55 13.31
N ARG A 339 11.88 -31.80 12.29
CA ARG A 339 12.62 -30.62 11.83
C ARG A 339 12.19 -29.41 12.62
N GLU A 340 13.16 -28.66 13.10
CA GLU A 340 12.91 -27.39 13.78
C GLU A 340 12.32 -26.38 12.80
N ARG A 341 11.21 -25.74 13.18
CA ARG A 341 10.54 -24.69 12.42
C ARG A 341 10.15 -23.54 13.34
N PRO A 342 10.20 -22.29 12.86
CA PRO A 342 9.65 -21.18 13.61
C PRO A 342 8.16 -21.39 13.85
N HIS A 343 7.70 -20.96 15.02
CA HIS A 343 6.28 -20.79 15.29
C HIS A 343 5.71 -19.70 14.39
N ALA A 344 4.47 -19.86 13.92
CA ALA A 344 3.77 -18.77 13.25
C ALA A 344 3.51 -17.66 14.26
N LEU A 345 4.03 -16.45 14.01
CA LEU A 345 3.90 -15.34 14.94
C LEU A 345 2.53 -14.67 14.89
N VAL A 346 1.76 -14.91 13.83
CA VAL A 346 0.36 -14.49 13.70
C VAL A 346 -0.55 -15.70 13.55
N ASP A 347 -1.81 -15.58 13.97
CA ASP A 347 -2.85 -16.56 13.67
C ASP A 347 -3.57 -16.29 12.34
N ASN A 348 -4.58 -17.11 12.02
CA ASN A 348 -5.38 -16.96 10.79
C ASN A 348 -6.26 -15.69 10.78
N LEU A 349 -6.42 -15.04 11.93
CA LEU A 349 -7.09 -13.74 12.10
C LEU A 349 -6.05 -12.60 12.18
N LEU A 350 -4.80 -12.89 11.81
CA LEU A 350 -3.67 -11.98 11.83
C LEU A 350 -3.30 -11.47 13.24
N GLN A 351 -3.84 -12.06 14.31
CA GLN A 351 -3.54 -11.65 15.68
C GLN A 351 -2.14 -12.11 16.09
N LEU A 352 -1.41 -11.23 16.75
CA LEU A 352 -0.05 -11.50 17.24
C LEU A 352 -0.07 -12.53 18.37
N ARG A 353 0.74 -13.58 18.23
CA ARG A 353 0.98 -14.62 19.24
C ARG A 353 2.24 -14.30 20.03
N THR A 354 2.11 -13.50 21.08
CA THR A 354 3.25 -13.01 21.86
C THR A 354 4.04 -14.13 22.52
N GLU A 355 3.39 -15.26 22.82
CA GLU A 355 4.01 -16.46 23.38
C GLU A 355 4.96 -17.18 22.41
N HIS A 356 4.91 -16.85 21.12
CA HIS A 356 5.82 -17.38 20.09
C HIS A 356 7.04 -16.48 19.85
N ILE A 357 7.08 -15.29 20.44
CA ILE A 357 8.20 -14.37 20.33
C ILE A 357 9.33 -14.83 21.26
N ALA A 358 10.56 -14.79 20.76
CA ALA A 358 11.78 -14.99 21.53
C ALA A 358 12.51 -13.66 21.72
N ASP A 359 12.80 -13.30 22.96
CA ASP A 359 13.66 -12.16 23.23
C ASP A 359 15.12 -12.55 22.99
N ILE A 360 15.68 -12.07 21.89
CA ILE A 360 17.09 -12.25 21.53
C ILE A 360 17.94 -11.02 21.88
N GLY A 361 17.40 -10.12 22.69
CA GLY A 361 18.07 -8.89 23.13
C GLY A 361 18.22 -7.84 22.04
N LEU A 362 17.46 -7.93 20.94
CA LEU A 362 17.42 -6.92 19.89
C LEU A 362 16.18 -6.04 20.04
N ARG A 363 16.36 -4.74 19.89
CA ARG A 363 15.29 -3.74 19.78
C ARG A 363 15.62 -2.83 18.60
N GLY A 364 14.60 -2.30 17.94
CA GLY A 364 14.80 -1.48 16.77
C GLY A 364 13.78 -0.37 16.70
N GLY A 365 14.21 0.83 16.32
CA GLY A 365 13.31 1.93 16.03
C GLY A 365 13.84 2.75 14.86
N ARG A 366 12.94 3.58 14.32
CA ARG A 366 13.24 4.51 13.23
C ARG A 366 12.46 5.80 13.40
N SER A 367 13.12 6.93 13.20
CA SER A 367 12.48 8.22 12.96
C SER A 367 12.77 8.73 11.57
N VAL A 368 11.76 9.34 10.96
CA VAL A 368 11.89 10.07 9.69
C VAL A 368 11.33 11.47 9.92
N ALA A 369 12.16 12.48 9.73
CA ALA A 369 11.76 13.88 9.82
C ALA A 369 12.03 14.59 8.50
N VAL A 370 11.10 15.42 8.05
CA VAL A 370 11.15 16.11 6.76
C VAL A 370 10.91 17.59 6.97
N ASP A 371 11.66 18.41 6.24
CA ASP A 371 11.55 19.86 6.18
C ASP A 371 11.54 20.34 4.71
N TYR A 372 10.52 21.11 4.38
CA TYR A 372 10.30 21.76 3.08
C TYR A 372 10.35 23.30 3.20
N SER A 373 10.87 23.84 4.31
CA SER A 373 10.98 25.29 4.54
C SER A 373 11.90 25.99 3.54
N GLY A 374 12.89 25.26 3.01
CA GLY A 374 13.96 25.80 2.16
C GLY A 374 15.10 26.46 2.94
N LEU A 375 15.02 26.56 4.27
CA LEU A 375 16.07 27.15 5.11
C LEU A 375 17.40 26.40 5.01
N SER A 376 17.36 25.12 4.65
CA SER A 376 18.57 24.34 4.42
C SER A 376 19.39 24.80 3.21
N GLY A 377 18.82 25.63 2.33
CA GLY A 377 19.34 25.90 0.99
C GLY A 377 18.91 24.86 -0.05
N ALA A 378 18.24 23.78 0.36
CA ALA A 378 17.62 22.80 -0.54
C ALA A 378 16.08 22.83 -0.42
N PRO A 379 15.33 22.61 -1.51
CA PRO A 379 13.86 22.52 -1.48
C PRO A 379 13.30 21.41 -0.59
N ALA A 380 14.08 20.37 -0.31
CA ALA A 380 13.77 19.38 0.70
C ALA A 380 15.02 18.95 1.47
N LEU A 381 14.82 18.83 2.77
CA LEU A 381 15.75 18.26 3.74
C LEU A 381 15.00 17.15 4.49
N TRP A 382 15.63 15.99 4.70
CA TRP A 382 15.08 15.00 5.62
C TRP A 382 16.17 14.30 6.40
N VAL A 383 15.79 13.80 7.58
CA VAL A 383 16.68 13.08 8.49
C VAL A 383 16.06 11.72 8.77
N VAL A 384 16.89 10.68 8.65
CA VAL A 384 16.55 9.32 9.08
C VAL A 384 17.43 8.96 10.26
N VAL A 385 16.79 8.62 11.38
CA VAL A 385 17.45 8.09 12.56
C VAL A 385 17.03 6.64 12.73
N ASP A 386 17.95 5.71 12.59
CA ASP A 386 17.76 4.31 12.96
C ASP A 386 18.55 4.01 14.23
N ASP A 387 17.94 3.26 15.15
CA ASP A 387 18.68 2.68 16.27
C ASP A 387 18.26 1.23 16.48
N ILE A 388 19.20 0.32 16.23
CA ILE A 388 19.09 -1.11 16.50
C ILE A 388 19.95 -1.46 17.72
N ALA A 389 19.33 -1.49 18.89
CA ALA A 389 20.00 -1.80 20.15
C ALA A 389 20.23 -3.31 20.32
N GLY A 390 21.32 -3.66 21.00
CA GLY A 390 21.66 -5.05 21.34
C GLY A 390 22.29 -5.85 20.19
N GLY A 391 22.25 -7.19 20.29
CA GLY A 391 22.86 -8.10 19.31
C GLY A 391 24.36 -7.90 19.15
N ARG A 392 25.13 -8.01 20.23
CA ARG A 392 26.60 -7.87 20.16
C ARG A 392 27.18 -8.88 19.15
N ASN A 393 28.08 -8.43 18.29
CA ASN A 393 28.63 -9.20 17.17
C ASN A 393 27.63 -9.57 16.06
N GLN A 394 26.39 -9.08 16.12
CA GLN A 394 25.46 -9.17 14.99
C GLN A 394 25.77 -8.05 14.02
N ALA A 395 26.10 -8.39 12.77
CA ALA A 395 26.31 -7.39 11.73
C ALA A 395 25.01 -6.60 11.49
N LYS A 396 25.12 -5.28 11.35
CA LYS A 396 24.03 -4.34 11.05
C LYS A 396 24.44 -3.52 9.83
N ARG A 397 23.56 -3.47 8.83
CA ARG A 397 23.79 -2.76 7.58
C ARG A 397 22.60 -1.86 7.32
N TRP A 398 22.85 -0.57 7.16
CA TRP A 398 21.84 0.37 6.69
C TRP A 398 21.85 0.38 5.16
N HIS A 399 20.68 0.22 4.55
CA HIS A 399 20.52 0.09 3.10
C HIS A 399 19.73 1.28 2.55
N TRP A 400 20.16 1.78 1.38
CA TRP A 400 19.42 2.70 0.54
C TRP A 400 19.31 2.12 -0.87
N ASN A 401 18.10 1.88 -1.35
CA ASN A 401 17.92 1.34 -2.69
C ASN A 401 17.73 2.44 -3.72
N ILE A 402 18.45 2.29 -4.82
CA ILE A 402 18.42 3.19 -5.96
C ILE A 402 17.53 2.53 -7.02
N PRO A 403 16.64 3.27 -7.69
CA PRO A 403 15.87 2.73 -8.79
C PRO A 403 16.81 2.18 -9.88
N ALA A 404 16.66 0.90 -10.18
CA ALA A 404 17.27 0.31 -11.35
C ALA A 404 16.45 0.75 -12.56
N LYS A 405 16.89 1.78 -13.31
CA LYS A 405 16.33 1.97 -14.65
C LYS A 405 16.81 0.81 -15.50
N ILE A 406 15.86 0.12 -16.12
CA ILE A 406 16.05 -1.10 -16.94
C ILE A 406 16.92 -0.84 -18.19
N THR A 407 17.28 0.42 -18.45
CA THR A 407 18.11 0.84 -19.58
C THR A 407 19.24 1.75 -19.12
N ASP A 408 20.50 1.32 -19.34
CA ASP A 408 21.75 1.92 -18.83
C ASP A 408 21.97 3.42 -19.15
N ILE A 409 21.18 4.04 -20.04
CA ILE A 409 21.37 5.43 -20.48
C ILE A 409 20.90 6.45 -19.43
N ASP A 410 19.91 6.10 -18.61
CA ASP A 410 19.30 7.00 -17.63
C ASP A 410 19.60 6.61 -16.17
N ALA A 411 20.55 5.70 -15.95
CA ALA A 411 20.92 5.24 -14.62
C ALA A 411 21.40 6.42 -13.75
N PRO A 412 20.97 6.50 -12.48
CA PRO A 412 21.44 7.55 -11.57
C PRO A 412 22.97 7.55 -11.48
N GLN A 413 23.59 8.72 -11.60
CA GLN A 413 25.03 8.83 -11.38
C GLN A 413 25.29 8.84 -9.88
N LEU A 414 26.07 7.87 -9.41
CA LEU A 414 26.41 7.70 -8.01
C LEU A 414 27.86 8.10 -7.76
N ASP A 415 28.07 9.05 -6.86
CA ASP A 415 29.36 9.38 -6.28
C ASP A 415 29.37 9.08 -4.78
N ILE A 416 30.47 8.54 -4.27
CA ILE A 416 30.64 8.24 -2.84
C ILE A 416 31.94 8.89 -2.38
N ASP A 417 31.81 9.82 -1.43
CA ASP A 417 32.93 10.52 -0.83
C ASP A 417 32.85 10.42 0.70
N GLY A 418 33.75 9.63 1.29
CA GLY A 418 33.84 9.43 2.73
C GLY A 418 32.55 8.88 3.36
N ASN A 419 31.87 9.73 4.14
CA ASN A 419 30.61 9.43 4.82
C ASN A 419 29.38 9.96 4.06
N ALA A 420 29.56 10.50 2.87
CA ALA A 420 28.49 11.01 2.04
C ALA A 420 28.40 10.26 0.71
N PHE A 421 27.22 10.29 0.11
CA PHE A 421 27.02 9.93 -1.28
C PHE A 421 26.12 10.94 -1.98
N GLN A 422 26.31 11.07 -3.29
CA GLN A 422 25.49 11.90 -4.16
C GLN A 422 24.88 11.03 -5.25
N LEU A 423 23.59 11.22 -5.48
CA LEU A 423 22.86 10.68 -6.61
C LEU A 423 22.46 11.84 -7.50
N GLN A 424 22.70 11.73 -8.80
CA GLN A 424 22.19 12.66 -9.79
C GLN A 424 21.24 11.95 -10.75
N GLN A 425 20.06 12.53 -10.94
CA GLN A 425 19.06 12.08 -11.91
C GLN A 425 18.52 13.31 -12.65
N GLY A 426 18.75 13.37 -13.96
CA GLY A 426 18.43 14.57 -14.74
C GLY A 426 19.24 15.77 -14.27
N ASP A 427 18.56 16.89 -14.02
CA ASP A 427 19.13 18.13 -13.47
C ASP A 427 19.02 18.22 -11.94
N ALA A 428 18.47 17.20 -11.28
CA ALA A 428 18.32 17.14 -9.84
C ALA A 428 19.42 16.29 -9.19
N LEU A 429 19.77 16.68 -7.97
CA LEU A 429 20.78 16.04 -7.14
C LEU A 429 20.21 15.77 -5.74
N MET A 430 20.48 14.56 -5.23
CA MET A 430 20.28 14.21 -3.84
C MET A 430 21.64 13.91 -3.19
N ARG A 431 21.92 14.57 -2.06
CA ARG A 431 23.09 14.25 -1.23
C ARG A 431 22.63 13.69 0.10
N ALA A 432 23.20 12.56 0.47
CA ALA A 432 23.05 11.98 1.80
C ALA A 432 24.38 12.04 2.55
N THR A 433 24.37 12.54 3.78
CA THR A 433 25.54 12.55 4.67
C THR A 433 25.21 11.73 5.92
N LEU A 434 26.01 10.69 6.17
CA LEU A 434 25.86 9.84 7.34
C LEU A 434 26.74 10.34 8.48
N LEU A 435 26.12 10.75 9.58
CA LEU A 435 26.78 11.31 10.75
C LEU A 435 27.12 10.23 11.78
N HIS A 436 26.26 9.22 11.89
CA HIS A 436 26.51 8.04 12.73
C HIS A 436 26.46 6.74 11.93
N PRO A 437 27.34 5.77 12.26
CA PRO A 437 28.46 5.91 13.19
C PRO A 437 29.57 6.83 12.61
N GLN A 438 30.33 7.53 13.47
CA GLN A 438 31.37 8.51 13.05
C GLN A 438 32.42 7.97 12.06
N ARG A 439 32.59 6.64 11.99
CA ARG A 439 33.50 5.96 11.04
C ARG A 439 32.73 5.00 10.15
N VAL A 440 31.65 5.50 9.57
CA VAL A 440 30.84 4.77 8.59
C VAL A 440 31.65 4.45 7.34
N ARG A 441 31.40 3.28 6.76
CA ARG A 441 31.89 2.89 5.45
C ARG A 441 30.70 2.75 4.52
N LEU A 442 30.69 3.55 3.48
CA LEU A 442 29.74 3.46 2.38
C LEU A 442 30.30 2.57 1.28
N GLN A 443 29.41 1.81 0.64
CA GLN A 443 29.73 1.03 -0.54
C GLN A 443 28.51 0.95 -1.45
N ALA A 444 28.74 1.13 -2.75
CA ALA A 444 27.77 0.76 -3.76
C ALA A 444 27.66 -0.78 -3.77
N VAL A 445 26.43 -1.28 -3.86
CA VAL A 445 26.15 -2.71 -3.97
C VAL A 445 25.24 -2.96 -5.16
N LEU A 446 25.51 -4.07 -5.83
CA LEU A 446 24.57 -4.73 -6.72
C LEU A 446 24.01 -5.88 -5.91
N ASN A 447 22.75 -5.77 -5.49
CA ASN A 447 22.08 -6.90 -4.88
C ASN A 447 21.72 -7.86 -6.02
N HIS A 448 22.57 -8.88 -6.22
CA HIS A 448 22.27 -9.98 -7.13
C HIS A 448 21.11 -10.81 -6.56
N GLU A 449 20.12 -11.05 -7.40
CA GLU A 449 19.02 -11.95 -7.10
C GLU A 449 19.53 -13.39 -6.94
N GLN A 450 18.97 -14.13 -5.98
CA GLN A 450 19.12 -15.59 -5.96
C GLN A 450 18.44 -16.13 -7.22
N ASP A 451 19.18 -16.94 -7.98
CA ASP A 451 18.66 -17.66 -9.15
C ASP A 451 17.55 -18.63 -8.69
N ILE A 452 16.28 -18.20 -8.78
CA ILE A 452 15.13 -19.07 -8.54
C ILE A 452 14.98 -19.91 -9.82
N PRO A 453 15.19 -21.25 -9.77
CA PRO A 453 15.14 -22.07 -10.97
C PRO A 453 13.78 -21.93 -11.69
N GLY A 454 13.79 -21.34 -12.89
CA GLY A 454 12.61 -21.22 -13.76
C GLY A 454 11.95 -19.83 -13.82
N GLN A 455 12.41 -18.83 -13.07
CA GLN A 455 11.99 -17.42 -13.24
C GLN A 455 13.15 -16.60 -13.79
N ARG A 456 12.97 -16.05 -14.99
CA ARG A 456 14.04 -15.50 -15.83
C ARG A 456 14.03 -13.97 -15.90
N GLU A 457 13.57 -13.30 -14.85
CA GLU A 457 13.59 -11.85 -14.74
C GLU A 457 14.55 -11.46 -13.63
N ALA A 458 15.83 -11.27 -14.00
CA ALA A 458 16.84 -10.76 -13.09
C ALA A 458 16.68 -9.24 -12.96
N ALA A 459 16.09 -8.76 -11.86
CA ALA A 459 16.12 -7.34 -11.55
C ALA A 459 17.38 -7.06 -10.71
N THR A 460 18.40 -6.46 -11.32
CA THR A 460 19.58 -6.00 -10.58
C THR A 460 19.21 -4.76 -9.78
N LEU A 461 19.21 -4.86 -8.45
CA LEU A 461 18.99 -3.69 -7.60
C LEU A 461 20.32 -3.02 -7.31
N HIS A 462 20.42 -1.76 -7.71
CA HIS A 462 21.50 -0.88 -7.28
C HIS A 462 21.16 -0.34 -5.90
N GLY A 463 22.13 -0.32 -5.00
CA GLY A 463 21.93 0.23 -3.68
C GLY A 463 23.21 0.73 -3.05
N ILE A 464 23.06 1.36 -1.89
CA ILE A 464 24.15 1.83 -1.06
C ILE A 464 24.01 1.14 0.28
N GLN A 465 25.10 0.57 0.76
CA GLN A 465 25.18 0.01 2.09
C GLN A 465 26.10 0.85 2.96
N ALA A 466 25.62 1.17 4.16
CA ALA A 466 26.42 1.77 5.20
C ALA A 466 26.64 0.75 6.33
N ARG A 467 27.86 0.73 6.84
CA ARG A 467 28.23 -0.08 8.02
C ARG A 467 29.19 0.69 8.92
N GLY A 468 29.06 0.47 10.22
CA GLY A 468 30.04 0.93 11.17
C GLY A 468 31.39 0.22 11.07
N ARG A 469 32.41 0.77 11.74
CA ARG A 469 33.76 0.21 11.79
C ARG A 469 33.76 -1.17 12.43
N ARG A 470 32.97 -1.37 13.49
CA ARG A 470 32.85 -2.67 14.19
C ARG A 470 31.87 -3.61 13.50
N GLY A 471 30.98 -3.07 12.67
CA GLY A 471 29.96 -3.82 11.95
C GLY A 471 28.70 -4.14 12.78
N ASP A 472 28.76 -4.06 14.11
CA ASP A 472 27.62 -4.27 15.03
C ASP A 472 27.05 -2.96 15.62
N GLU A 473 27.56 -1.81 15.18
CA GLU A 473 27.01 -0.49 15.47
C GLU A 473 25.61 -0.36 14.85
N GLY A 474 24.61 -0.05 15.68
CA GLY A 474 23.20 -0.07 15.27
C GLY A 474 22.55 1.29 15.12
N ARG A 475 23.23 2.37 15.51
CA ARG A 475 22.74 3.74 15.36
C ARG A 475 23.24 4.32 14.04
N PHE A 476 22.30 4.69 13.17
CA PHE A 476 22.57 5.39 11.91
C PHE A 476 21.79 6.70 11.91
N ILE A 477 22.49 7.79 11.61
CA ILE A 477 21.87 9.11 11.43
C ILE A 477 22.28 9.58 10.05
N ALA A 478 21.31 9.70 9.15
CA ALA A 478 21.52 10.12 7.78
C ALA A 478 20.72 11.39 7.49
N VAL A 479 21.39 12.40 6.98
CA VAL A 479 20.82 13.70 6.60
C VAL A 479 20.83 13.80 5.08
N PHE A 480 19.69 14.10 4.50
CA PHE A 480 19.48 14.14 3.06
C PHE A 480 19.05 15.53 2.63
N THR A 481 19.59 15.97 1.50
CA THR A 481 19.20 17.22 0.84
C THR A 481 18.92 16.91 -0.62
N LEU A 482 17.91 17.57 -1.19
CA LEU A 482 17.46 17.31 -2.55
C LEU A 482 17.06 18.61 -3.25
N GLY A 483 17.64 18.87 -4.42
CA GLY A 483 17.48 20.11 -5.17
C GLY A 483 18.10 20.05 -6.56
N LYS A 484 18.00 21.14 -7.32
CA LYS A 484 18.67 21.32 -8.62
C LYS A 484 20.01 22.08 -8.51
N GLU A 485 20.31 22.60 -7.33
CA GLU A 485 21.54 23.32 -7.01
C GLU A 485 22.52 22.41 -6.27
N ASP A 486 23.75 22.90 -6.07
CA ASP A 486 24.72 22.19 -5.26
C ASP A 486 24.20 22.00 -3.83
N PRO A 487 24.31 20.78 -3.27
CA PRO A 487 23.72 20.48 -1.98
C PRO A 487 24.49 21.22 -0.87
N PRO A 488 23.78 21.81 0.10
CA PRO A 488 24.40 22.50 1.22
C PRO A 488 25.27 21.53 2.04
N SER A 489 26.36 22.03 2.62
CA SER A 489 27.21 21.23 3.49
C SER A 489 26.49 20.89 4.79
N VAL A 490 26.62 19.64 5.26
CA VAL A 490 26.18 19.23 6.59
C VAL A 490 27.34 19.36 7.56
N GLN A 491 27.18 20.18 8.61
CA GLN A 491 28.21 20.41 9.63
C GLN A 491 27.68 19.99 11.00
N THR A 492 28.44 19.17 11.73
CA THR A 492 28.16 18.90 13.14
C THR A 492 28.64 20.08 13.97
N LEU A 493 27.70 20.76 14.63
CA LEU A 493 28.01 21.86 15.55
C LEU A 493 28.40 21.30 16.93
N HIS A 494 27.67 20.28 17.39
CA HIS A 494 27.83 19.68 18.71
C HIS A 494 27.34 18.23 18.71
N ASP A 495 28.05 17.33 19.40
CA ASP A 495 27.73 15.90 19.55
C ASP A 495 28.12 15.48 20.98
N ASP A 496 27.17 15.52 21.91
CA ASP A 496 27.37 15.17 23.31
C ASP A 496 26.20 14.35 23.89
N ASP A 497 26.22 14.16 25.22
CA ASP A 497 25.20 13.41 25.93
C ASP A 497 23.81 14.08 25.91
N ASP A 498 23.73 15.40 25.63
CA ASP A 498 22.49 16.16 25.54
C ASP A 498 21.88 16.13 24.12
N GLY A 499 22.63 15.65 23.12
CA GLY A 499 22.14 15.40 21.77
C GLY A 499 23.11 15.84 20.66
N LEU A 500 22.66 15.67 19.42
CA LEU A 500 23.40 16.04 18.21
C LEU A 500 22.78 17.31 17.60
N ARG A 501 23.58 18.38 17.50
CA ARG A 501 23.23 19.62 16.78
C ARG A 501 23.98 19.70 15.47
N ILE A 502 23.25 19.89 14.38
CA ILE A 502 23.78 19.92 13.02
C ILE A 502 23.26 21.14 12.28
N GLN A 503 24.13 21.72 11.46
CA GLN A 503 23.81 22.82 10.56
C GLN A 503 23.78 22.31 9.13
N VAL A 504 22.73 22.66 8.39
CA VAL A 504 22.61 22.45 6.94
C VAL A 504 22.14 23.75 6.33
N GLY A 505 23.00 24.45 5.58
CA GLY A 505 22.69 25.82 5.14
C GLY A 505 22.36 26.72 6.33
N ASP A 506 21.19 27.34 6.35
CA ASP A 506 20.68 28.15 7.47
C ASP A 506 19.75 27.35 8.41
N GLN A 507 19.46 26.09 8.10
CA GLN A 507 18.65 25.21 8.95
C GLN A 507 19.50 24.52 10.02
N GLU A 508 19.17 24.77 11.29
CA GLU A 508 19.73 24.02 12.41
C GLU A 508 18.79 22.85 12.79
N ILE A 509 19.36 21.68 13.08
CA ILE A 509 18.61 20.49 13.45
C ILE A 509 19.16 19.95 14.77
N PHE A 510 18.25 19.66 15.70
CA PHE A 510 18.55 19.00 16.97
C PHE A 510 18.03 17.57 16.96
N ILE A 511 18.87 16.62 17.37
CA ILE A 511 18.54 15.19 17.41
C ILE A 511 18.87 14.64 18.81
N ASP A 512 17.84 14.24 19.56
CA ASP A 512 17.96 13.55 20.85
C ASP A 512 17.26 12.18 20.77
N GLY A 513 18.04 11.11 20.85
CA GLY A 513 17.54 9.76 20.59
C GLY A 513 16.86 9.65 19.21
N PHE A 514 15.53 9.51 19.22
CA PHE A 514 14.64 9.46 18.05
C PHE A 514 13.92 10.78 17.76
N ASP A 515 14.01 11.75 18.66
CA ASP A 515 13.37 13.05 18.54
C ASP A 515 14.22 13.95 17.62
N VAL A 516 13.64 14.37 16.49
CA VAL A 516 14.27 15.26 15.53
C VAL A 516 13.48 16.56 15.45
N ARG A 517 14.16 17.69 15.61
CA ARG A 517 13.56 19.03 15.58
C ARG A 517 14.33 19.91 14.61
N PHE A 518 13.61 20.53 13.67
CA PHE A 518 14.11 21.62 12.84
C PHE A 518 13.91 22.92 13.62
N LEU A 519 15.01 23.59 13.97
CA LEU A 519 14.96 24.82 14.77
C LEU A 519 14.80 26.02 13.83
N SER A 520 13.84 26.89 14.12
CA SER A 520 13.68 28.14 13.37
C SER A 520 14.76 29.15 13.80
N PRO A 521 15.33 29.95 12.87
CA PRO A 521 16.46 30.85 13.15
C PRO A 521 16.25 31.91 14.26
N SER A 522 15.04 32.10 14.81
CA SER A 522 14.81 32.90 16.02
C SER A 522 13.32 32.94 16.40
N GLN A 523 12.94 32.25 17.48
CA GLN A 523 11.97 32.80 18.45
C GLN A 523 12.69 33.48 19.63
N ASP A 524 14.03 33.36 19.71
CA ASP A 524 14.84 33.86 20.83
C ASP A 524 15.10 35.37 20.79
N GLU A 525 14.68 36.11 19.74
CA GLU A 525 14.81 37.58 19.68
C GLU A 525 13.59 38.35 20.20
N GLU A 526 12.46 37.69 20.53
CA GLU A 526 11.28 38.39 21.11
C GLU A 526 11.20 38.35 22.64
N GLU A 527 12.11 37.63 23.34
CA GLU A 527 12.17 37.59 24.81
C GLU A 527 13.41 38.28 25.43
N SER A 528 14.27 38.91 24.63
CA SER A 528 15.39 39.76 25.09
C SER A 528 15.13 41.24 24.87
#